data_AF-A0A519ERJ9-F1
#
_entry.id   AF-A0A519ERJ9-F1
#
_cell.length_a   1.000
_cell.length_b   1.000
_cell.length_c   1.000
_cell.angle_alpha   90.00
_cell.angle_beta   90.00
_cell.angle_gamma   90.00
#
_symmetry.space_group_name_H-M   'P 1'
#
loop_
_entity.id
_entity.type
_entity.pdbx_description
1 polymer ?
#
loop_
_entity_poly.entity_id
_entity_poly.type
_entity_poly.pdbx_seq_one_letter_code
_entity_poly.pdbx_strand_id
1 'polypeptide(L)'
;EVQKYCSLTGHAWECFWIAANPRAWNAVPENLRQIASKAFEEHAVKTRTAMEALNASLQESLSKRGLTFNTVESQPFREALQKAGAYKEWKNKFGDETWALLEKYSGKLV
;
A
#
# COMPACT_ATOMS: atom_id res chain seq x y z
N GLU A 1 -20.95 -6.96 4.65
CA GLU A 1 -22.36 -7.15 5.10
C GLU A 1 -23.20 -5.88 4.99
N VAL A 2 -22.58 -4.68 4.93
CA VAL A 2 -23.29 -3.39 4.79
C VAL A 2 -22.97 -2.64 3.49
N GLN A 3 -22.34 -3.31 2.51
CA GLN A 3 -21.98 -2.74 1.21
C GLN A 3 -22.45 -3.68 0.10
N LYS A 4 -22.92 -3.11 -1.01
CA LYS A 4 -23.46 -3.86 -2.15
C LYS A 4 -22.49 -4.00 -3.31
N TYR A 5 -21.65 -2.99 -3.54
CA TYR A 5 -20.75 -2.92 -4.69
C TYR A 5 -19.29 -2.77 -4.25
N CYS A 6 -18.38 -3.34 -5.04
CA CYS A 6 -16.95 -3.09 -4.93
C CYS A 6 -16.37 -2.82 -6.33
N SER A 7 -16.06 -1.55 -6.59
CA SER A 7 -15.42 -1.16 -7.84
C SER A 7 -13.91 -1.28 -7.73
N LEU A 8 -13.31 -2.06 -8.62
CA LEU A 8 -11.87 -2.33 -8.67
C LEU A 8 -11.11 -1.13 -9.24
N THR A 9 -11.00 -0.07 -8.44
CA THR A 9 -10.42 1.23 -8.83
C THR A 9 -8.89 1.25 -8.84
N GLY A 10 -8.24 0.37 -8.07
CA GLY A 10 -6.77 0.28 -8.02
C GLY A 10 -6.08 1.60 -7.63
N HIS A 11 -6.74 2.43 -6.82
CA HIS A 11 -6.35 3.84 -6.62
C HIS A 11 -5.13 4.07 -5.72
N ALA A 12 -4.71 3.07 -4.94
CA ALA A 12 -3.53 3.14 -4.09
C ALA A 12 -2.97 1.76 -3.79
N TRP A 13 -1.66 1.73 -3.50
CA TRP A 13 -1.00 0.62 -2.82
C TRP A 13 -0.51 1.13 -1.47
N GLU A 14 -0.77 0.35 -0.43
CA GLU A 14 -0.35 0.67 0.94
C GLU A 14 0.45 -0.50 1.52
N CYS A 15 1.29 -0.18 2.51
CA CYS A 15 2.03 -1.17 3.27
C CYS A 15 2.04 -0.81 4.75
N PHE A 16 2.43 -1.77 5.57
CA PHE A 16 2.65 -1.58 6.99
C PHE A 16 4.15 -1.56 7.28
N TRP A 17 4.58 -0.54 8.02
CA TRP A 17 5.93 -0.48 8.58
C TRP A 17 5.96 -1.21 9.91
N ILE A 18 6.94 -2.09 10.10
CA ILE A 18 7.29 -2.60 11.41
C ILE A 18 8.13 -1.52 12.09
N ALA A 19 7.53 -0.80 13.03
CA ALA A 19 8.17 0.28 13.76
C ALA A 19 8.28 -0.07 15.25
N ALA A 20 9.41 0.30 15.87
CA ALA A 20 9.65 0.13 17.29
C ALA A 20 10.10 1.45 17.92
N ASN A 21 9.77 1.66 19.19
CA ASN A 21 10.29 2.79 19.95
C ASN A 21 11.83 2.65 20.08
N PRO A 22 12.64 3.65 19.71
CA PRO A 22 14.11 3.52 19.72
C PRO A 22 14.69 3.23 21.10
N ARG A 23 14.15 3.83 22.17
CA ARG A 23 14.64 3.63 23.54
C ARG A 23 14.36 2.20 24.01
N ALA A 24 13.13 1.72 23.80
CA ALA A 24 12.75 0.37 24.17
C ALA A 24 13.52 -0.68 23.38
N TRP A 25 13.70 -0.47 22.07
CA TRP A 25 14.47 -1.36 21.21
C TRP A 25 15.93 -1.44 21.65
N ASN A 26 16.58 -0.29 21.89
CA ASN A 26 17.98 -0.24 22.30
C ASN A 26 18.24 -0.83 23.70
N ALA A 27 17.22 -0.93 24.56
CA ALA A 27 17.32 -1.60 25.85
C ALA A 27 17.33 -3.14 25.75
N VAL A 28 16.85 -3.72 24.64
CA VAL A 28 16.89 -5.17 24.40
C VAL A 28 18.34 -5.59 24.07
N PRO A 29 18.90 -6.65 24.67
CA PRO A 29 20.24 -7.15 24.32
C PRO A 29 20.41 -7.40 22.81
N GLU A 30 21.60 -7.11 22.28
CA GLU A 30 21.86 -7.15 20.83
C GLU A 30 21.57 -8.52 20.20
N ASN A 31 21.95 -9.62 20.87
CA ASN A 31 21.66 -10.96 20.39
C ASN A 31 20.15 -11.22 20.23
N LEU A 32 19.33 -10.67 21.12
CA LEU A 32 17.86 -10.79 21.04
C LEU A 32 17.27 -9.87 19.98
N ARG A 33 17.81 -8.65 19.82
CA ARG A 33 17.43 -7.76 18.70
C ARG A 33 17.68 -8.42 17.35
N GLN A 34 18.83 -9.07 17.17
CA GLN A 34 19.16 -9.76 15.92
C GLN A 34 18.17 -10.90 15.61
N ILE A 35 17.80 -11.69 16.61
CA ILE A 35 16.78 -12.75 16.46
C ILE A 35 15.44 -12.14 16.04
N ALA A 36 15.01 -11.07 16.71
CA ALA A 36 13.75 -10.40 16.41
C ALA A 36 13.76 -9.74 15.02
N SER A 37 14.83 -9.03 14.63
CA SER A 37 14.97 -8.44 13.29
C SER A 37 14.88 -9.50 12.20
N LYS A 38 15.62 -10.62 12.34
CA LYS A 38 15.56 -11.73 11.39
C LYS A 38 14.15 -12.28 11.26
N ALA A 39 13.46 -12.50 12.38
CA ALA A 39 12.08 -12.98 12.37
C ALA A 39 11.13 -11.97 11.68
N PHE A 40 11.27 -10.67 11.95
CA PHE A 40 10.47 -9.64 11.31
C PHE A 40 10.69 -9.56 9.80
N GLU A 41 11.93 -9.64 9.34
CA GLU A 41 12.26 -9.63 7.90
C GLU A 41 11.68 -10.85 7.19
N GLU A 42 11.88 -12.05 7.74
CA GLU A 42 11.33 -13.29 7.18
C GLU A 42 9.80 -13.26 7.12
N HIS A 43 9.15 -12.80 8.19
CA HIS A 43 7.69 -12.75 8.24
C HIS A 43 7.10 -11.60 7.42
N ALA A 44 7.80 -10.48 7.24
CA ALA A 44 7.36 -9.42 6.35
C ALA A 44 7.20 -9.94 4.90
N VAL A 45 8.13 -10.76 4.42
CA VAL A 45 8.02 -11.40 3.10
C VAL A 45 6.85 -12.39 3.07
N LYS A 46 6.72 -13.26 4.08
CA LYS A 46 5.59 -14.22 4.17
C LYS A 46 4.24 -13.51 4.18
N THR A 47 4.11 -12.41 4.92
CA THR A 47 2.86 -11.62 4.96
C THR A 47 2.53 -11.03 3.60
N ARG A 48 3.52 -10.51 2.85
CA ARG A 48 3.28 -10.00 1.48
C ARG A 48 2.73 -11.08 0.56
N THR A 49 3.33 -12.28 0.58
CA THR A 49 2.84 -13.43 -0.20
C THR A 49 1.43 -13.86 0.22
N ALA A 50 1.14 -13.90 1.53
CA ALA A 50 -0.19 -14.24 2.03
C ALA A 50 -1.24 -13.19 1.64
N MET A 51 -0.90 -11.90 1.68
CA MET A 51 -1.78 -10.82 1.26
C MET A 51 -2.10 -10.87 -0.24
N GLU A 52 -1.12 -11.18 -1.07
CA GLU A 52 -1.34 -11.36 -2.51
C GLU A 52 -2.33 -12.51 -2.80
N ALA A 53 -2.11 -13.68 -2.18
CA ALA A 53 -3.00 -14.83 -2.31
C ALA A 53 -4.41 -14.53 -1.77
N LEU A 54 -4.50 -13.79 -0.66
CA LEU A 54 -5.78 -13.38 -0.10
C LEU A 54 -6.51 -12.41 -1.03
N ASN A 55 -5.84 -11.39 -1.57
CA ASN A 55 -6.43 -10.44 -2.51
C ASN A 55 -6.99 -11.15 -3.75
N ALA A 56 -6.27 -12.15 -4.29
CA ALA A 56 -6.73 -12.94 -5.43
C ALA A 56 -7.99 -13.78 -5.12
N SER A 57 -8.09 -14.35 -3.91
CA SER A 57 -9.22 -15.21 -3.53
C SER A 57 -10.44 -14.44 -2.99
N LEU A 58 -10.25 -13.22 -2.49
CA LEU A 58 -11.31 -12.44 -1.85
C LEU A 58 -12.42 -12.05 -2.82
N GLN A 59 -12.10 -11.75 -4.08
CA GLN A 59 -13.12 -11.36 -5.06
C GLN A 59 -14.16 -12.47 -5.23
N GLU A 60 -13.73 -13.72 -5.37
CA GLU A 60 -14.63 -14.87 -5.47
C GLU A 60 -15.43 -15.08 -4.17
N SER A 61 -14.74 -15.11 -3.04
CA SER A 61 -15.36 -15.34 -1.72
C SER A 61 -16.41 -14.27 -1.38
N LEU A 62 -16.10 -13.01 -1.62
CA LEU A 62 -17.00 -11.89 -1.37
C LEU A 62 -18.16 -11.85 -2.36
N SER A 63 -17.95 -12.27 -3.62
CA SER A 63 -19.03 -12.42 -4.60
C SER A 63 -20.06 -13.46 -4.15
N LYS A 64 -19.60 -14.62 -3.65
CA LYS A 64 -20.47 -15.65 -3.07
C LYS A 64 -21.25 -15.16 -1.85
N ARG A 65 -20.74 -14.13 -1.16
CA ARG A 65 -21.38 -13.47 0.00
C ARG A 65 -22.24 -12.26 -0.38
N GLY A 66 -22.52 -12.07 -1.67
CA GLY A 66 -23.51 -11.09 -2.15
C GLY A 66 -22.97 -9.72 -2.54
N LEU A 67 -21.64 -9.53 -2.53
CA LEU A 67 -20.99 -8.31 -3.01
C LEU A 67 -20.85 -8.36 -4.53
N THR A 68 -21.25 -7.30 -5.23
CA THR A 68 -21.13 -7.20 -6.69
C THR A 68 -19.86 -6.46 -7.06
N PHE A 69 -18.97 -7.10 -7.83
CA PHE A 69 -17.75 -6.47 -8.32
C PHE A 69 -17.92 -5.87 -9.71
N ASN A 70 -17.25 -4.77 -9.97
CA ASN A 70 -17.14 -4.19 -11.30
C ASN A 70 -15.73 -3.65 -11.55
N THR A 71 -15.24 -3.81 -12.78
CA THR A 71 -14.01 -3.18 -13.24
C THR A 71 -14.31 -1.74 -13.69
N VAL A 72 -13.33 -0.86 -13.57
CA VAL A 72 -13.43 0.53 -14.04
C VAL A 72 -12.23 0.87 -14.92
N GLU A 73 -12.41 1.84 -15.82
CA GLU A 73 -11.28 2.47 -16.51
C GLU A 73 -10.56 3.39 -15.53
N SER A 74 -9.24 3.21 -15.37
CA SER A 74 -8.45 3.97 -14.38
C SER A 74 -8.06 5.37 -14.85
N GLN A 75 -7.98 5.58 -16.17
CA GLN A 75 -7.50 6.83 -16.75
C GLN A 75 -8.32 8.06 -16.33
N PRO A 76 -9.67 8.04 -16.34
CA PRO A 76 -10.47 9.18 -15.88
C PRO A 76 -10.21 9.57 -14.41
N PHE A 77 -9.91 8.61 -13.54
CA PHE A 77 -9.59 8.87 -12.13
C PHE A 77 -8.23 9.58 -12.01
N ARG A 78 -7.22 9.13 -12.76
CA ARG A 78 -5.89 9.76 -12.79
C ARG A 78 -5.98 11.20 -13.31
N GLU A 79 -6.74 11.43 -14.37
CA GLU A 79 -6.97 12.78 -14.90
C GLU A 79 -7.73 13.68 -13.92
N ALA A 80 -8.70 13.14 -13.18
CA ALA A 80 -9.41 13.90 -12.17
C ALA A 80 -8.47 14.38 -11.06
N LEU A 81 -7.54 13.52 -10.59
CA LEU A 81 -6.51 13.90 -9.61
C LEU A 81 -5.58 14.98 -10.15
N GLN A 82 -5.16 14.86 -11.41
CA GLN A 82 -4.34 15.86 -12.09
C GLN A 82 -5.08 17.20 -12.19
N LYS A 83 -6.31 17.21 -12.69
CA LYS A 83 -7.16 18.41 -12.86
C LYS A 83 -7.45 19.09 -11.52
N ALA A 84 -7.63 18.31 -10.45
CA ALA A 84 -7.79 18.81 -9.09
C ALA A 84 -6.49 19.37 -8.48
N GLY A 85 -5.35 19.19 -9.14
CA GLY A 85 -4.05 19.67 -8.68
C GLY A 85 -3.39 18.79 -7.61
N ALA A 86 -3.89 17.58 -7.36
CA ALA A 86 -3.42 16.72 -6.29
C ALA A 86 -1.92 16.40 -6.42
N TYR A 87 -1.45 16.01 -7.62
CA TYR A 87 -0.03 15.70 -7.85
C TYR A 87 0.86 16.93 -7.63
N LYS A 88 0.42 18.12 -8.07
CA LYS A 88 1.14 19.38 -7.85
C LYS A 88 1.23 19.71 -6.36
N GLU A 89 0.13 19.56 -5.62
CA GLU A 89 0.10 19.79 -4.17
C GLU A 89 1.07 18.88 -3.43
N TRP A 90 1.03 17.59 -3.71
CA TRP A 90 1.91 16.61 -3.05
C TRP A 90 3.37 16.79 -3.43
N LYS A 91 3.66 17.11 -4.70
CA LYS A 91 5.00 17.49 -5.14
C LYS A 91 5.54 18.67 -4.35
N ASN A 92 4.74 19.73 -4.15
CA ASN A 92 5.15 20.89 -3.38
C ASN A 92 5.42 20.57 -1.90
N LYS A 93 4.66 19.62 -1.32
CA LYS A 93 4.84 19.17 0.07
C LYS A 93 6.10 18.34 0.28
N PHE A 94 6.40 17.43 -0.64
CA PHE A 94 7.53 16.50 -0.53
C PHE A 94 8.85 17.03 -1.13
N GLY A 95 8.77 18.06 -1.97
CA GLY A 95 9.91 18.64 -2.66
C GLY A 95 10.31 17.88 -3.93
N ASP A 96 11.06 18.56 -4.80
CA ASP A 96 11.43 18.04 -6.13
C ASP A 96 12.24 16.74 -6.05
N GLU A 97 13.15 16.62 -5.09
CA GLU A 97 14.02 15.44 -4.94
C GLU A 97 13.22 14.18 -4.57
N THR A 98 12.45 14.24 -3.48
CA THR A 98 11.59 13.13 -3.03
C THR A 98 10.57 12.76 -4.10
N TRP A 99 9.98 13.76 -4.77
CA TRP A 99 9.01 13.52 -5.83
C TRP A 99 9.65 12.84 -7.04
N ALA A 100 10.84 13.26 -7.45
CA ALA A 100 11.58 12.61 -8.53
C ALA A 100 11.92 11.14 -8.21
N LEU A 101 12.23 10.83 -6.94
CA LEU A 101 12.43 9.46 -6.50
C LEU A 101 11.15 8.62 -6.63
N LEU A 102 9.98 9.18 -6.28
CA LEU A 102 8.70 8.51 -6.50
C LEU A 102 8.42 8.27 -7.99
N GLU A 103 8.63 9.28 -8.84
CA GLU A 103 8.39 9.18 -10.29
C GLU A 103 9.30 8.16 -10.98
N LYS A 104 10.48 7.86 -10.42
CA LYS A 104 11.34 6.77 -10.89
C LYS A 104 10.63 5.41 -10.89
N TYR A 105 9.75 5.18 -9.92
CA TYR A 105 9.04 3.89 -9.75
C TYR A 105 7.59 3.93 -10.25
N SER A 106 6.94 5.09 -10.22
CA SER A 106 5.53 5.25 -10.59
C SER A 106 5.31 5.80 -12.02
N GLY A 107 6.38 6.20 -12.70
CA GLY A 107 6.30 7.02 -13.92
C GLY A 107 5.96 8.48 -13.60
N LYS A 108 5.75 9.30 -14.63
CA LYS A 108 5.46 10.73 -14.44
C LYS A 108 4.06 10.95 -13.88
N LEU A 109 3.99 11.75 -12.82
CA LEU A 109 2.77 12.15 -12.13
C LEU A 109 2.51 13.63 -12.47
N VAL A 110 2.07 13.83 -13.72
CA VAL A 110 1.72 15.14 -14.27
C VAL A 110 0.32 15.56 -13.88
#